data_AF-A0A813KT40-F1
#
_entry.id   AF-A0A813KT40-F1
#
_cell.length_a   1.000
_cell.length_b   1.000
_cell.length_c   1.000
_cell.angle_alpha   90.00
_cell.angle_beta   90.00
_cell.angle_gamma   90.00
#
_symmetry.space_group_name_H-M   'P 1'
#
loop_
_entity.id
_entity.type
_entity.pdbx_description
1 polymer ?
#
loop_
_entity_poly.entity_id
_entity_poly.type
_entity_poly.pdbx_seq_one_letter_code
_entity_poly.pdbx_strand_id
1 'polypeptide(L)'
;MLSPSSRHVEVLGFPTVTPSGGWKLNVRNLRHQYWKLVYSQIQTPAAEVWPESAEACAWGSASSGSRIFRSASKLKMLLSQVSADPDNAYNWMVDLDLQMLHAGIRALTCASYPLLEADYLSMTTLTKHLTTKHQVEVAEFLEGSRHVYCIKGANWFEVARKGLVAPWCFRRDVVKTFSSVQQWWTSLDPRNFVVPEEGTFLALFRNGAAGMLPWDSDFDMKLYTEADITMEGFMNRTLDPPFRSMEIEAYAYDGCGQDNYVLLRRPNITHHIGDVYVRGGQARADHPWRANLFGVQVSLSPGHLEHIFFTRYRTPVQKLFGDGIPLQCVYVGHNACLPDCRNQDEPCEFEDNFVHVDHFASDT
;
A
#
# COMPACT_ATOMS: atom_id res chain seq x y z
N MET A 1 29.80 16.91 -34.82
CA MET A 1 29.98 16.92 -33.36
C MET A 1 28.65 16.57 -32.74
N LEU A 2 28.54 15.41 -32.10
CA LEU A 2 27.34 14.96 -31.39
C LEU A 2 27.02 15.94 -30.25
N SER A 3 25.74 16.33 -30.13
CA SER A 3 25.22 17.10 -28.97
C SER A 3 25.61 16.41 -27.65
N PRO A 4 25.97 17.15 -26.59
CA PRO A 4 26.27 16.59 -25.26
C PRO A 4 25.17 15.67 -24.70
N SER A 5 23.92 15.78 -25.18
CA SER A 5 22.78 14.96 -24.74
C SER A 5 22.78 13.52 -25.24
N SER A 6 23.48 13.17 -26.33
CA SER A 6 23.47 11.80 -26.88
C SER A 6 24.47 10.85 -26.21
N ARG A 7 25.25 11.33 -25.22
CA ARG A 7 26.36 10.54 -24.63
C ARG A 7 25.96 9.50 -23.58
N HIS A 8 24.68 9.39 -23.20
CA HIS A 8 24.28 8.55 -22.06
C HIS A 8 23.09 7.61 -22.30
N VAL A 9 22.84 7.17 -23.54
CA VAL A 9 21.90 6.05 -23.76
C VAL A 9 22.56 4.74 -23.33
N GLU A 10 22.05 4.16 -22.25
CA GLU A 10 22.51 2.87 -21.72
C GLU A 10 21.67 1.71 -22.26
N VAL A 11 20.38 1.95 -22.47
CA VAL A 11 19.42 0.97 -22.97
C VAL A 11 18.56 1.60 -24.05
N LEU A 12 18.50 0.94 -25.21
CA LEU A 12 17.61 1.28 -26.31
C LEU A 12 16.52 0.22 -26.40
N GLY A 13 15.26 0.63 -26.32
CA GLY A 13 14.10 -0.21 -26.63
C GLY A 13 13.51 0.13 -27.99
N PHE A 14 12.47 -0.60 -28.38
CA PHE A 14 11.84 -0.49 -29.70
C PHE A 14 10.33 -0.25 -29.57
N PRO A 15 9.70 0.47 -30.51
CA PRO A 15 8.26 0.40 -30.65
C PRO A 15 7.87 -1.02 -31.08
N THR A 16 6.63 -1.42 -30.81
CA THR A 16 6.15 -2.71 -31.28
C THR A 16 4.95 -2.57 -32.20
N VAL A 17 4.81 -3.54 -33.09
CA VAL A 17 3.60 -3.78 -33.88
C VAL A 17 2.99 -5.07 -33.37
N THR A 18 1.74 -5.02 -32.92
CA THR A 18 1.02 -6.21 -32.48
C THR A 18 0.70 -7.12 -33.68
N PRO A 19 0.39 -8.41 -33.46
CA PRO A 19 -0.05 -9.30 -34.54
C PRO A 19 -1.28 -8.80 -35.32
N SER A 20 -2.11 -7.96 -34.68
CA SER A 20 -3.26 -7.28 -35.29
C SER A 20 -2.91 -6.02 -36.09
N GLY A 21 -1.62 -5.67 -36.20
CA GLY A 21 -1.13 -4.49 -36.92
C GLY A 21 -1.15 -3.19 -36.11
N GLY A 22 -1.46 -3.23 -34.82
CA GLY A 22 -1.48 -2.05 -33.95
C GLY A 22 -0.05 -1.63 -33.56
N TRP A 23 0.34 -0.41 -33.92
CA TRP A 23 1.63 0.17 -33.52
C TRP A 23 1.55 0.79 -32.12
N LYS A 24 2.58 0.58 -31.29
CA LYS A 24 2.69 1.14 -29.94
C LYS A 24 4.11 1.59 -29.62
N LEU A 25 4.23 2.78 -29.04
CA LEU A 25 5.45 3.24 -28.37
C LEU A 25 5.44 2.74 -26.92
N ASN A 26 5.97 1.55 -26.67
CA ASN A 26 5.89 0.87 -25.36
C ASN A 26 6.84 1.43 -24.31
N VAL A 27 6.85 2.74 -24.08
CA VAL A 27 7.68 3.36 -23.04
C VAL A 27 6.83 3.62 -21.80
N ARG A 28 7.30 3.14 -20.65
CA ARG A 28 6.54 3.18 -19.40
C ARG A 28 7.39 3.72 -18.26
N ASN A 29 6.74 4.46 -17.37
CA ASN A 29 7.30 4.78 -16.07
C ASN A 29 6.95 3.65 -15.11
N LEU A 30 7.98 3.10 -14.46
CA LEU A 30 7.83 2.10 -13.43
C LEU A 30 7.93 2.77 -12.07
N ARG A 31 6.88 2.63 -11.26
CA ARG A 31 6.90 3.02 -9.85
C ARG A 31 6.87 1.76 -9.00
N HIS A 32 7.96 1.51 -8.29
CA HIS A 32 8.06 0.47 -7.27
C HIS A 32 8.18 1.12 -5.90
N GLN A 33 7.10 1.08 -5.12
CA GLN A 33 7.03 1.77 -3.85
C GLN A 33 6.30 0.89 -2.84
N TYR A 34 6.94 0.61 -1.70
CA TYR A 34 6.40 -0.27 -0.68
C TYR A 34 6.05 -1.67 -1.21
N TRP A 35 4.78 -2.06 -1.12
CA TRP A 35 4.20 -3.31 -1.60
C TRP A 35 3.62 -3.20 -3.02
N LYS A 36 3.79 -2.05 -3.69
CA LYS A 36 3.10 -1.71 -4.93
C LYS A 36 4.06 -1.58 -6.11
N LEU A 37 3.66 -2.14 -7.24
CA LEU A 37 4.34 -2.01 -8.52
C LEU A 37 3.37 -1.48 -9.59
N VAL A 38 3.66 -0.33 -10.20
CA VAL A 38 2.79 0.26 -11.22
C VAL A 38 3.59 0.60 -12.47
N TYR A 39 3.10 0.13 -13.60
CA TYR A 39 3.51 0.58 -14.92
C TYR A 39 2.51 1.63 -15.41
N SER A 40 3.01 2.81 -15.75
CA SER A 40 2.18 3.90 -16.29
C SER A 40 2.68 4.30 -17.66
N GLN A 41 1.75 4.59 -18.58
CA GLN A 41 2.10 5.16 -19.87
C GLN A 41 2.63 6.58 -19.68
N ILE A 42 3.62 6.94 -20.48
CA ILE A 42 4.12 8.30 -20.53
C ILE A 42 3.13 9.13 -21.35
N GLN A 43 2.35 9.98 -20.67
CA GLN A 43 1.25 10.75 -21.27
C GLN A 43 1.70 11.78 -22.32
N THR A 44 2.94 12.25 -22.22
CA THR A 44 3.54 13.13 -23.21
C THR A 44 4.81 12.49 -23.71
N PRO A 45 4.96 12.18 -25.00
CA PRO A 45 6.30 12.12 -25.56
C PRO A 45 6.83 13.55 -25.41
N ALA A 46 7.46 13.86 -24.28
CA ALA A 46 8.37 14.98 -24.16
C ALA A 46 9.48 14.64 -25.15
N ALA A 47 9.23 15.03 -26.40
CA ALA A 47 9.95 14.62 -27.57
C ALA A 47 11.32 15.25 -27.47
N GLU A 48 12.23 14.55 -26.80
CA GLU A 48 13.61 14.63 -27.20
C GLU A 48 13.63 14.13 -28.64
N VAL A 49 13.69 15.11 -29.55
CA VAL A 49 13.94 14.86 -30.95
C VAL A 49 15.37 14.38 -31.02
N TRP A 50 15.58 13.12 -31.40
CA TRP A 50 16.93 12.60 -31.51
C TRP A 50 17.69 13.43 -32.55
N PRO A 51 18.84 14.05 -32.19
CA PRO A 51 19.45 15.11 -33.01
C PRO A 51 19.81 14.66 -34.43
N GLU A 52 19.99 13.36 -34.65
CA GLU A 52 20.46 12.80 -35.92
C GLU A 52 19.33 12.30 -36.82
N SER A 53 18.16 11.94 -36.26
CA SER A 53 17.07 11.30 -37.02
C SER A 53 15.79 12.13 -37.08
N ALA A 54 15.71 13.22 -36.32
CA ALA A 54 14.48 14.01 -36.13
C ALA A 54 13.30 13.18 -35.58
N GLU A 55 13.57 12.01 -34.99
CA GLU A 55 12.56 11.09 -34.49
C GLU A 55 12.08 11.47 -33.10
N ALA A 56 10.80 11.28 -32.85
CA ALA A 56 10.24 11.37 -31.51
C ALA A 56 10.71 10.19 -30.67
N CYS A 57 11.37 10.48 -29.56
CA CYS A 57 11.79 9.50 -28.58
C CYS A 57 11.23 9.81 -27.19
N ALA A 58 11.14 8.78 -26.36
CA ALA A 58 10.72 8.91 -24.97
C ALA A 58 11.61 8.07 -24.05
N TRP A 59 11.83 8.58 -22.83
CA TRP A 59 12.60 7.92 -21.78
C TRP A 59 11.68 7.34 -20.71
N GLY A 60 11.84 6.04 -20.44
CA GLY A 60 11.09 5.33 -19.41
C GLY A 60 11.97 4.46 -18.53
N SER A 61 11.36 3.90 -17.49
CA SER A 61 11.98 2.86 -16.66
C SER A 61 11.84 1.48 -17.31
N ALA A 62 10.85 1.30 -18.19
CA ALA A 62 10.61 0.08 -18.94
C ALA A 62 10.32 0.40 -20.42
N SER A 63 10.63 -0.55 -21.30
CA SER A 63 10.35 -0.49 -22.74
C SER A 63 9.83 -1.84 -23.28
N SER A 64 9.78 -2.06 -24.60
CA SER A 64 9.54 -3.36 -25.25
C SER A 64 10.38 -4.48 -24.66
N GLY A 65 9.98 -5.74 -24.88
CA GLY A 65 10.75 -6.87 -24.40
C GLY A 65 12.11 -6.99 -25.10
N SER A 66 12.15 -6.71 -26.40
CA SER A 66 13.42 -6.57 -27.14
C SER A 66 14.12 -5.26 -26.78
N ARG A 67 15.40 -5.33 -26.38
CA ARG A 67 16.20 -4.16 -25.98
C ARG A 67 17.68 -4.36 -26.33
N ILE A 68 18.38 -3.27 -26.63
CA ILE A 68 19.84 -3.23 -26.79
C ILE A 68 20.45 -2.53 -25.59
N PHE A 69 21.41 -3.20 -24.95
CA PHE A 69 22.21 -2.63 -23.88
C PHE A 69 23.55 -2.19 -24.44
N ARG A 70 23.92 -0.93 -24.21
CA ARG A 70 25.20 -0.38 -24.68
C ARG A 70 26.40 -1.12 -24.09
N SER A 71 26.27 -1.63 -22.87
CA SER A 71 27.33 -2.32 -22.16
C SER A 71 26.91 -3.75 -21.80
N ALA A 72 27.68 -4.73 -22.31
CA ALA A 72 27.53 -6.13 -21.95
C ALA A 72 27.80 -6.39 -20.45
N SER A 73 28.72 -5.63 -19.82
CA SER A 73 28.99 -5.79 -18.38
C SER A 73 27.82 -5.32 -17.53
N LYS A 74 27.16 -4.21 -17.91
CA LYS A 74 25.94 -3.74 -17.23
C LYS A 74 24.78 -4.71 -17.42
N LEU A 75 24.59 -5.23 -18.63
CA LEU A 75 23.57 -6.26 -18.86
C LEU A 75 23.82 -7.50 -18.01
N LYS A 76 25.06 -8.01 -17.97
CA LYS A 76 25.42 -9.16 -17.11
C LYS A 76 25.17 -8.89 -15.63
N MET A 77 25.50 -7.68 -15.16
CA MET A 77 25.22 -7.26 -13.79
C MET A 77 23.72 -7.28 -13.49
N LEU A 78 22.88 -6.69 -14.35
CA LEU A 78 21.43 -6.72 -14.18
C LEU A 78 20.87 -8.16 -14.21
N LEU A 79 21.25 -8.94 -15.21
CA LEU A 79 20.79 -10.33 -15.35
C LEU A 79 21.27 -11.25 -14.23
N SER A 80 22.40 -10.94 -13.56
CA SER A 80 22.86 -11.71 -12.40
C SER A 80 21.90 -11.62 -11.20
N GLN A 81 21.07 -10.58 -11.16
CA GLN A 81 20.04 -10.40 -10.15
C GLN A 81 18.67 -10.87 -10.61
N VAL A 82 18.47 -11.11 -11.91
CA VAL A 82 17.20 -11.62 -12.45
C VAL A 82 17.09 -13.11 -12.19
N SER A 83 15.94 -13.57 -11.73
CA SER A 83 15.69 -15.00 -11.51
C SER A 83 14.48 -15.46 -12.31
N ALA A 84 14.57 -16.66 -12.88
CA ALA A 84 13.46 -17.27 -13.57
C ALA A 84 12.28 -17.47 -12.60
N ASP A 85 11.10 -17.07 -13.04
CA ASP A 85 9.86 -17.29 -12.31
C ASP A 85 9.23 -18.61 -12.78
N PRO A 86 9.08 -19.60 -11.88
CA PRO A 86 8.53 -20.91 -12.25
C PRO A 86 7.04 -20.86 -12.63
N ASP A 87 6.30 -19.85 -12.16
CA ASP A 87 4.85 -19.75 -12.35
C ASP A 87 4.50 -18.94 -13.61
N ASN A 88 5.35 -18.01 -14.03
CA ASN A 88 5.15 -17.22 -15.24
C ASN A 88 6.47 -16.77 -15.86
N ALA A 89 6.82 -17.35 -17.01
CA ALA A 89 8.06 -17.03 -17.71
C ALA A 89 8.17 -15.57 -18.14
N TYR A 90 7.11 -14.78 -18.30
CA TYR A 90 7.26 -13.36 -18.70
C TYR A 90 7.74 -12.45 -17.57
N ASN A 91 7.68 -12.91 -16.32
CA ASN A 91 8.03 -12.12 -15.14
C ASN A 91 9.53 -11.81 -15.03
N TRP A 92 10.42 -12.53 -15.75
CA TRP A 92 11.84 -12.16 -15.78
C TRP A 92 12.06 -10.78 -16.41
N MET A 93 11.16 -10.32 -17.28
CA MET A 93 11.21 -8.98 -17.85
C MET A 93 10.85 -7.90 -16.84
N VAL A 94 9.84 -8.15 -16.01
CA VAL A 94 9.48 -7.25 -14.90
C VAL A 94 10.61 -7.18 -13.87
N ASP A 95 11.23 -8.31 -13.56
CA ASP A 95 12.38 -8.36 -12.67
C ASP A 95 13.56 -7.56 -13.25
N LEU A 96 13.85 -7.70 -14.56
CA LEU A 96 14.85 -6.89 -15.24
C LEU A 96 14.53 -5.39 -15.18
N ASP A 97 13.26 -4.99 -15.38
CA ASP A 97 12.82 -3.59 -15.24
C ASP A 97 13.05 -3.05 -13.83
N LEU A 98 12.78 -3.86 -12.81
CA LEU A 98 13.04 -3.51 -11.41
C LEU A 98 14.54 -3.34 -11.15
N GLN A 99 15.39 -4.24 -11.66
CA GLN A 99 16.85 -4.11 -11.54
C GLN A 99 17.34 -2.83 -12.24
N MET A 100 16.80 -2.51 -13.41
CA MET A 100 17.12 -1.27 -14.13
C MET A 100 16.71 -0.04 -13.31
N LEU A 101 15.49 -0.03 -12.76
CA LEU A 101 14.98 1.04 -11.91
C LEU A 101 15.88 1.26 -10.69
N HIS A 102 16.24 0.19 -9.97
CA HIS A 102 17.11 0.27 -8.78
C HIS A 102 18.54 0.72 -9.11
N ALA A 103 19.03 0.40 -10.31
CA ALA A 103 20.32 0.87 -10.80
C ALA A 103 20.29 2.30 -11.37
N GLY A 104 19.13 2.97 -11.38
CA GLY A 104 18.96 4.29 -11.98
C GLY A 104 19.11 4.30 -13.52
N ILE A 105 18.92 3.15 -14.17
CA ILE A 105 19.05 2.99 -15.62
C ILE A 105 17.69 3.18 -16.28
N ARG A 106 17.64 4.07 -17.28
CA ARG A 106 16.44 4.34 -18.09
C ARG A 106 16.61 3.79 -19.50
N ALA A 107 15.50 3.41 -20.11
CA ALA A 107 15.43 3.01 -21.51
C ALA A 107 14.96 4.19 -22.37
N LEU A 108 15.65 4.43 -23.48
CA LEU A 108 15.19 5.32 -24.54
C LEU A 108 14.48 4.48 -25.61
N THR A 109 13.37 4.95 -26.14
CA THR A 109 12.73 4.33 -27.31
C THR A 109 12.29 5.41 -28.27
N CYS A 110 12.66 5.25 -29.53
CA CYS A 110 12.31 6.16 -30.62
C CYS A 110 11.22 5.52 -31.49
N ALA A 111 10.47 6.34 -32.22
CA ALA A 111 9.32 5.88 -32.99
C ALA A 111 9.66 4.95 -34.19
N SER A 112 10.93 4.87 -34.57
CA SER A 112 11.40 4.08 -35.72
C SER A 112 11.72 2.63 -35.39
N TYR A 113 11.81 1.82 -36.46
CA TYR A 113 12.18 0.41 -36.42
C TYR A 113 11.31 -0.45 -35.48
N PRO A 114 9.97 -0.45 -35.67
CA PRO A 114 9.12 -1.26 -34.83
C PRO A 114 9.41 -2.75 -35.01
N LEU A 115 9.38 -3.48 -33.90
CA LEU A 115 9.52 -4.93 -33.90
C LEU A 115 8.14 -5.60 -33.83
N LEU A 116 7.98 -6.71 -34.55
CA LEU A 116 6.80 -7.56 -34.43
C LEU A 116 6.91 -8.32 -33.10
N GLU A 117 6.28 -7.77 -32.05
CA GLU A 117 6.38 -8.28 -30.68
C GLU A 117 5.07 -8.00 -29.92
N ALA A 118 4.64 -8.98 -29.12
CA ALA A 118 3.56 -8.78 -28.16
C ALA A 118 4.06 -8.00 -26.94
N ASP A 119 3.17 -7.25 -26.29
CA ASP A 119 3.50 -6.56 -25.05
C ASP A 119 3.63 -7.58 -23.90
N TYR A 120 4.85 -7.83 -23.39
CA TYR A 120 5.06 -8.84 -22.34
C TYR A 120 4.25 -8.56 -21.06
N LEU A 121 3.89 -7.29 -20.80
CA LEU A 121 3.04 -6.92 -19.66
C LEU A 121 1.63 -7.50 -19.77
N SER A 122 1.11 -7.75 -20.98
CA SER A 122 -0.19 -8.42 -21.15
C SER A 122 -0.16 -9.90 -20.79
N MET A 123 1.04 -10.48 -20.68
CA MET A 123 1.26 -11.88 -20.31
C MET A 123 1.82 -12.04 -18.89
N THR A 124 2.13 -10.92 -18.23
CA THR A 124 2.71 -10.88 -16.88
C THR A 124 1.60 -10.99 -15.84
N THR A 125 1.87 -11.71 -14.76
CA THR A 125 0.97 -11.81 -13.60
C THR A 125 1.78 -11.72 -12.31
N LEU A 126 1.16 -11.23 -11.24
CA LEU A 126 1.82 -11.17 -9.94
C LEU A 126 1.82 -12.59 -9.32
N THR A 127 2.99 -13.22 -9.30
CA THR A 127 3.21 -14.59 -8.81
C THR A 127 3.77 -14.58 -7.39
N LYS A 128 3.84 -15.76 -6.77
CA LYS A 128 4.52 -15.93 -5.48
C LYS A 128 5.98 -15.47 -5.54
N HIS A 129 6.66 -15.78 -6.65
CA HIS A 129 8.08 -15.52 -6.85
C HIS A 129 8.36 -14.02 -6.86
N LEU A 130 7.72 -13.25 -7.76
CA LEU A 130 7.86 -11.79 -7.80
C LEU A 130 7.48 -11.14 -6.46
N THR A 131 6.37 -11.60 -5.87
CA THR A 131 5.87 -11.07 -4.61
C THR A 131 6.89 -11.24 -3.48
N THR A 132 7.44 -12.44 -3.33
CA THR A 132 8.40 -12.74 -2.25
C THR A 132 9.73 -12.02 -2.48
N LYS A 133 10.20 -12.01 -3.74
CA LYS A 133 11.51 -11.43 -4.09
C LYS A 133 11.54 -9.91 -3.92
N HIS A 134 10.49 -9.23 -4.37
CA HIS A 134 10.44 -7.76 -4.38
C HIS A 134 9.53 -7.17 -3.31
N GLN A 135 8.92 -8.01 -2.47
CA GLN A 135 7.92 -7.62 -1.46
C GLN A 135 6.71 -6.87 -2.05
N VAL A 136 6.31 -7.21 -3.28
CA VAL A 136 5.17 -6.61 -3.97
C VAL A 136 3.92 -7.47 -3.79
N GLU A 137 2.87 -6.94 -3.20
CA GLU A 137 1.58 -7.65 -3.05
C GLU A 137 0.50 -7.16 -4.03
N VAL A 138 0.71 -5.99 -4.64
CA VAL A 138 -0.20 -5.44 -5.65
C VAL A 138 0.61 -4.91 -6.82
N ALA A 139 0.25 -5.35 -8.02
CA ALA A 139 0.86 -4.88 -9.25
C ALA A 139 -0.21 -4.43 -10.25
N GLU A 140 0.12 -3.40 -11.02
CA GLU A 140 -0.65 -2.96 -12.18
C GLU A 140 0.31 -2.90 -13.37
N PHE A 141 0.34 -3.99 -14.15
CA PHE A 141 1.24 -4.11 -15.32
C PHE A 141 0.67 -3.39 -16.54
N LEU A 142 -0.65 -3.34 -16.65
CA LEU A 142 -1.38 -2.57 -17.63
C LEU A 142 -2.42 -1.72 -16.91
N GLU A 143 -2.70 -0.53 -17.43
CA GLU A 143 -3.69 0.38 -16.86
C GLU A 143 -5.04 -0.30 -16.68
N GLY A 144 -5.58 -0.23 -15.46
CA GLY A 144 -6.84 -0.89 -15.08
C GLY A 144 -6.72 -2.40 -14.84
N SER A 145 -5.55 -3.01 -15.00
CA SER A 145 -5.32 -4.45 -14.78
C SER A 145 -4.59 -4.67 -13.46
N ARG A 146 -5.35 -4.71 -12.36
CA ARG A 146 -4.82 -4.95 -11.01
C ARG A 146 -4.62 -6.44 -10.75
N HIS A 147 -3.41 -6.79 -10.34
CA HIS A 147 -3.03 -8.10 -9.83
C HIS A 147 -2.74 -8.02 -8.34
N VAL A 148 -3.20 -9.02 -7.59
CA VAL A 148 -3.00 -9.11 -6.14
C VAL A 148 -2.46 -10.49 -5.81
N TYR A 149 -1.39 -10.55 -5.03
CA TYR A 149 -0.86 -11.78 -4.47
C TYR A 149 -0.43 -11.54 -3.03
N CYS A 150 -1.11 -12.19 -2.08
CA CYS A 150 -0.83 -11.99 -0.66
C CYS A 150 0.31 -12.88 -0.16
N ILE A 151 1.26 -12.29 0.56
CA ILE A 151 2.29 -13.02 1.29
C ILE A 151 1.60 -13.68 2.50
N LYS A 152 1.41 -15.01 2.41
CA LYS A 152 0.81 -15.78 3.50
C LYS A 152 1.65 -15.73 4.77
N GLY A 153 0.99 -15.57 5.91
CA GLY A 153 1.64 -15.60 7.21
C GLY A 153 2.67 -14.48 7.40
N ALA A 154 2.50 -13.35 6.72
CA ALA A 154 3.31 -12.17 6.97
C ALA A 154 3.16 -11.81 8.44
N ASN A 155 4.17 -12.17 9.23
CA ASN A 155 4.27 -11.75 10.61
C ASN A 155 4.55 -10.25 10.58
N TRP A 156 3.47 -9.45 10.62
CA TRP A 156 3.57 -7.99 10.51
C TRP A 156 4.50 -7.43 11.57
N PHE A 157 4.59 -8.06 12.75
CA PHE A 157 5.48 -7.63 13.82
C PHE A 157 6.94 -7.70 13.36
N GLU A 158 7.33 -8.76 12.65
CA GLU A 158 8.68 -8.88 12.07
C GLU A 158 8.91 -7.88 10.91
N VAL A 159 7.87 -7.53 10.15
CA VAL A 159 7.94 -6.49 9.11
C VAL A 159 8.14 -5.11 9.75
N ALA A 160 7.33 -4.81 10.77
CA ALA A 160 7.41 -3.56 11.50
C ALA A 160 8.76 -3.43 12.22
N ARG A 161 9.29 -4.50 12.84
CA ARG A 161 10.58 -4.49 13.57
C ARG A 161 11.76 -4.10 12.67
N LYS A 162 11.61 -4.33 11.36
CA LYS A 162 12.57 -3.93 10.33
C LYS A 162 12.39 -2.48 9.87
N GLY A 163 11.40 -1.78 10.41
CA GLY A 163 10.95 -0.45 9.99
C GLY A 163 10.43 -0.45 8.56
N LEU A 164 9.70 -1.50 8.18
CA LEU A 164 9.02 -1.58 6.91
C LEU A 164 7.53 -1.28 7.10
N VAL A 165 6.89 -0.72 6.09
CA VAL A 165 5.43 -0.54 6.08
C VAL A 165 4.72 -1.90 6.10
N ALA A 166 3.51 -1.93 6.66
CA ALA A 166 2.69 -3.12 6.73
C ALA A 166 2.28 -3.60 5.33
N PRO A 167 2.26 -4.92 5.07
CA PRO A 167 1.85 -5.48 3.79
C PRO A 167 0.42 -5.07 3.42
N TRP A 168 0.13 -4.94 2.13
CA TRP A 168 -1.18 -4.52 1.65
C TRP A 168 -2.29 -5.48 2.03
N CYS A 169 -2.07 -6.79 1.84
CA CYS A 169 -3.09 -7.79 2.14
C CYS A 169 -3.42 -7.81 3.64
N PHE A 170 -2.39 -7.62 4.47
CA PHE A 170 -2.59 -7.45 5.92
C PHE A 170 -3.47 -6.25 6.21
N ARG A 171 -3.12 -5.05 5.70
CA ARG A 171 -3.91 -3.83 5.91
C ARG A 171 -5.35 -3.95 5.40
N ARG A 172 -5.55 -4.59 4.24
CA ARG A 172 -6.87 -4.89 3.70
C ARG A 172 -7.69 -5.76 4.66
N ASP A 173 -7.07 -6.76 5.28
CA ASP A 173 -7.74 -7.64 6.24
C ASP A 173 -8.05 -6.90 7.56
N VAL A 174 -7.20 -5.98 8.01
CA VAL A 174 -7.47 -5.06 9.14
C VAL A 174 -8.67 -4.16 8.84
N VAL A 175 -8.64 -3.46 7.72
CA VAL A 175 -9.73 -2.60 7.23
C VAL A 175 -11.04 -3.38 7.07
N LYS A 176 -11.00 -4.58 6.48
CA LYS A 176 -12.19 -5.43 6.35
C LYS A 176 -12.75 -5.82 7.73
N THR A 177 -11.88 -6.13 8.69
CA THR A 177 -12.28 -6.44 10.06
C THR A 177 -12.98 -5.25 10.71
N PHE A 178 -12.41 -4.06 10.61
CA PHE A 178 -13.02 -2.82 11.11
C PHE A 178 -14.43 -2.64 10.54
N SER A 179 -14.57 -2.69 9.21
CA SER A 179 -15.86 -2.45 8.54
C SER A 179 -16.88 -3.54 8.86
N SER A 180 -16.46 -4.81 8.97
CA SER A 180 -17.34 -5.92 9.37
C SER A 180 -17.84 -5.75 10.82
N VAL A 181 -16.96 -5.39 11.76
CA VAL A 181 -17.33 -5.15 13.16
C VAL A 181 -18.27 -3.96 13.30
N GLN A 182 -18.00 -2.86 12.59
CA GLN A 182 -18.86 -1.68 12.56
C GLN A 182 -20.27 -2.02 12.04
N GLN A 183 -20.35 -2.72 10.92
CA GLN A 183 -21.63 -3.09 10.30
C GLN A 183 -22.41 -4.06 11.19
N TRP A 184 -21.74 -5.08 11.74
CA TRP A 184 -22.36 -5.98 12.70
C TRP A 184 -22.90 -5.22 13.91
N TRP A 185 -22.07 -4.41 14.56
CA TRP A 185 -22.45 -3.65 15.76
C TRP A 185 -23.66 -2.75 15.52
N THR A 186 -23.64 -1.99 14.43
CA THR A 186 -24.74 -1.05 14.09
C THR A 186 -26.00 -1.75 13.59
N SER A 187 -25.90 -3.00 13.13
CA SER A 187 -27.06 -3.81 12.76
C SER A 187 -27.84 -4.37 13.97
N LEU A 188 -27.19 -4.49 15.14
CA LEU A 188 -27.82 -5.10 16.33
C LEU A 188 -28.89 -4.21 16.96
N ASP A 189 -28.69 -2.88 16.95
CA ASP A 189 -29.60 -1.92 17.54
C ASP A 189 -29.40 -0.55 16.85
N PRO A 190 -30.47 0.16 16.44
CA PRO A 190 -30.34 1.46 15.80
C PRO A 190 -29.68 2.53 16.68
N ARG A 191 -29.59 2.31 18.00
CA ARG A 191 -28.88 3.18 18.95
C ARG A 191 -27.38 2.95 18.97
N ASN A 192 -26.88 1.85 18.42
CA ASN A 192 -25.45 1.53 18.37
C ASN A 192 -24.72 2.42 17.35
N PHE A 193 -23.51 2.88 17.69
CA PHE A 193 -22.66 3.64 16.79
C PHE A 193 -21.17 3.40 17.09
N VAL A 194 -20.31 3.81 16.15
CA VAL A 194 -18.86 3.60 16.23
C VAL A 194 -18.14 4.95 16.21
N VAL A 195 -17.09 5.05 17.01
CA VAL A 195 -16.19 6.19 17.11
C VAL A 195 -14.75 5.68 16.95
N PRO A 196 -13.99 6.05 15.91
CA PRO A 196 -12.61 5.61 15.71
C PRO A 196 -11.68 6.32 16.68
N GLU A 197 -10.60 5.69 17.15
CA GLU A 197 -9.65 6.28 18.11
C GLU A 197 -8.22 6.27 17.57
N GLU A 198 -7.31 6.92 18.29
CA GLU A 198 -5.84 6.86 18.11
C GLU A 198 -5.39 6.92 16.62
N GLY A 199 -4.62 5.94 16.14
CA GLY A 199 -4.11 5.91 14.75
C GLY A 199 -5.22 5.78 13.70
N THR A 200 -6.29 5.07 14.05
CA THR A 200 -7.47 4.88 13.19
C THR A 200 -8.23 6.19 12.95
N PHE A 201 -8.33 7.03 13.99
CA PHE A 201 -8.89 8.36 13.87
C PHE A 201 -8.03 9.24 12.95
N LEU A 202 -6.71 9.20 13.08
CA LEU A 202 -5.80 9.96 12.20
C LEU A 202 -5.92 9.53 10.73
N ALA A 203 -6.19 8.25 10.47
CA ALA A 203 -6.43 7.76 9.12
C ALA A 203 -7.60 8.48 8.43
N LEU A 204 -8.57 9.03 9.17
CA LEU A 204 -9.69 9.80 8.61
C LEU A 204 -9.23 11.08 7.88
N PHE A 205 -8.22 11.76 8.41
CA PHE A 205 -7.71 13.02 7.86
C PHE A 205 -6.70 12.80 6.76
N ARG A 206 -5.95 11.69 6.82
CA ARG A 206 -4.96 11.36 5.81
C ARG A 206 -5.59 10.60 4.65
N ASN A 207 -6.26 9.48 4.91
CA ASN A 207 -6.71 8.56 3.86
C ASN A 207 -8.24 8.49 3.75
N GLY A 208 -8.98 8.76 4.83
CA GLY A 208 -10.44 8.64 4.88
C GLY A 208 -10.93 7.26 4.45
N ALA A 209 -11.69 7.23 3.35
CA ALA A 209 -12.20 5.98 2.77
C ALA A 209 -11.12 5.11 2.10
N ALA A 210 -9.96 5.67 1.76
CA ALA A 210 -8.93 4.97 0.98
C ALA A 210 -8.19 3.87 1.77
N GLY A 211 -8.19 3.91 3.11
CA GLY A 211 -7.64 2.83 3.95
C GLY A 211 -6.78 3.32 5.11
N MET A 212 -6.23 2.39 5.89
CA MET A 212 -5.42 2.71 7.07
C MET A 212 -4.04 3.27 6.71
N LEU A 213 -3.38 3.92 7.67
CA LEU A 213 -2.00 4.35 7.51
C LEU A 213 -1.11 3.13 7.22
N PRO A 214 -0.14 3.25 6.31
CA PRO A 214 0.60 2.11 5.79
C PRO A 214 1.51 1.43 6.80
N TRP A 215 1.85 2.12 7.88
CA TRP A 215 2.72 1.63 8.94
C TRP A 215 1.95 1.21 10.18
N ASP A 216 0.62 1.26 10.10
CA ASP A 216 -0.28 0.92 11.18
C ASP A 216 -0.55 -0.58 11.15
N SER A 217 -0.78 -1.17 12.32
CA SER A 217 -0.85 -2.63 12.49
C SER A 217 -2.24 -3.15 12.84
N ASP A 218 -3.10 -2.24 13.24
CA ASP A 218 -4.32 -2.52 13.97
C ASP A 218 -5.30 -1.38 13.72
N PHE A 219 -6.46 -1.48 14.36
CA PHE A 219 -7.37 -0.36 14.45
C PHE A 219 -7.83 -0.16 15.89
N ASP A 220 -8.15 1.07 16.22
CA ASP A 220 -8.73 1.44 17.51
C ASP A 220 -10.14 1.96 17.28
N MET A 221 -11.12 1.40 18.00
CA MET A 221 -12.48 1.93 17.95
C MET A 221 -13.20 1.81 19.28
N LYS A 222 -14.15 2.72 19.50
CA LYS A 222 -15.17 2.59 20.54
C LYS A 222 -16.49 2.18 19.92
N LEU A 223 -17.05 1.10 20.44
CA LEU A 223 -18.42 0.63 20.18
C LEU A 223 -19.34 1.22 21.25
N TYR A 224 -20.08 2.24 20.85
CA TYR A 224 -20.99 2.96 21.73
C TYR A 224 -22.43 2.58 21.48
N THR A 225 -23.24 2.70 22.52
CA THR A 225 -24.69 2.56 22.46
C THR A 225 -25.36 3.42 23.53
N GLU A 226 -26.56 3.90 23.23
CA GLU A 226 -27.40 4.61 24.20
C GLU A 226 -28.05 3.66 25.22
N ALA A 227 -28.05 2.35 24.92
CA ALA A 227 -28.49 1.33 25.86
C ALA A 227 -27.42 1.04 26.93
N ASP A 228 -27.82 0.41 28.02
CA ASP A 228 -26.85 -0.20 28.92
C ASP A 228 -26.29 -1.47 28.29
N ILE A 229 -24.95 -1.57 28.21
CA ILE A 229 -24.25 -2.79 27.83
C ILE A 229 -23.04 -2.97 28.74
N THR A 230 -22.84 -4.20 29.20
CA THR A 230 -21.64 -4.61 29.95
C THR A 230 -20.66 -5.30 29.02
N MET A 231 -19.39 -5.37 29.41
CA MET A 231 -18.37 -6.13 28.67
C MET A 231 -18.78 -7.61 28.52
N GLU A 232 -19.28 -8.24 29.59
CA GLU A 232 -19.81 -9.61 29.54
C GLU A 232 -20.97 -9.74 28.54
N GLY A 233 -21.91 -8.79 28.57
CA GLY A 233 -23.02 -8.73 27.62
C GLY A 233 -22.53 -8.65 26.18
N PHE A 234 -21.52 -7.82 25.90
CA PHE A 234 -20.88 -7.75 24.60
C PHE A 234 -20.21 -9.07 24.20
N MET A 235 -19.38 -9.65 25.08
CA MET A 235 -18.69 -10.91 24.81
C MET A 235 -19.67 -12.04 24.50
N ASN A 236 -20.81 -12.11 25.20
CA ASN A 236 -21.86 -13.08 24.88
C ASN A 236 -22.41 -12.89 23.46
N ARG A 237 -22.56 -11.65 22.97
CA ARG A 237 -22.98 -11.38 21.58
C ARG A 237 -21.95 -11.84 20.54
N THR A 238 -20.66 -11.84 20.88
CA THR A 238 -19.62 -12.36 19.96
C THR A 238 -19.70 -13.88 19.76
N LEU A 239 -20.44 -14.60 20.61
CA LEU A 239 -20.71 -16.03 20.47
C LEU A 239 -21.86 -16.32 19.49
N ASP A 240 -22.64 -15.30 19.12
CA ASP A 240 -23.78 -15.46 18.21
C ASP A 240 -23.30 -15.75 16.76
N PRO A 241 -24.06 -16.54 15.97
CA PRO A 241 -23.69 -16.90 14.60
C PRO A 241 -23.33 -15.72 13.67
N PRO A 242 -24.01 -14.56 13.72
CA PRO A 242 -23.66 -13.41 12.88
C PRO A 242 -22.25 -12.86 13.12
N PHE A 243 -21.73 -12.93 14.36
CA PHE A 243 -20.36 -12.50 14.62
C PHE A 243 -19.36 -13.55 14.17
N ARG A 244 -19.61 -14.82 14.51
CA ARG A 244 -18.72 -15.94 14.16
C ARG A 244 -18.54 -16.12 12.66
N SER A 245 -19.55 -15.83 11.85
CA SER A 245 -19.46 -15.91 10.39
C SER A 245 -18.51 -14.89 9.77
N MET A 246 -18.11 -13.85 10.52
CA MET A 246 -17.10 -12.88 10.07
C MET A 246 -15.66 -13.43 10.15
N GLU A 247 -15.47 -14.59 10.78
CA GLU A 247 -14.16 -15.21 11.05
C GLU A 247 -13.26 -14.28 11.88
N ILE A 248 -13.86 -13.66 12.91
CA ILE A 248 -13.17 -12.79 13.87
C ILE A 248 -13.24 -13.46 15.24
N GLU A 249 -12.09 -13.54 15.89
CA GLU A 249 -11.94 -13.98 17.28
C GLU A 249 -11.90 -12.74 18.17
N ALA A 250 -12.63 -12.80 19.29
CA ALA A 250 -12.72 -11.73 20.27
C ALA A 250 -12.20 -12.22 21.62
N TYR A 251 -11.31 -11.45 22.24
CA TYR A 251 -10.72 -11.77 23.53
C TYR A 251 -10.90 -10.57 24.47
N ALA A 252 -11.65 -10.75 25.55
CA ALA A 252 -11.73 -9.75 26.60
C ALA A 252 -10.36 -9.61 27.27
N TYR A 253 -9.93 -8.36 27.46
CA TYR A 253 -8.69 -8.03 28.15
C TYR A 253 -8.98 -6.97 29.22
N ASP A 254 -8.66 -7.32 30.46
CA ASP A 254 -8.69 -6.37 31.57
C ASP A 254 -7.33 -5.67 31.60
N GLY A 255 -7.28 -4.46 31.05
CA GLY A 255 -6.06 -3.67 30.99
C GLY A 255 -5.47 -3.40 32.37
N CYS A 256 -4.14 -3.23 32.45
CA CYS A 256 -3.45 -2.81 33.67
C CYS A 256 -3.69 -1.31 33.98
N GLY A 257 -4.95 -0.91 34.18
CA GLY A 257 -5.26 0.24 35.02
C GLY A 257 -6.27 1.28 34.53
N GLN A 258 -6.76 1.28 33.28
CA GLN A 258 -7.69 2.35 32.88
C GLN A 258 -8.91 2.00 32.03
N ASP A 259 -8.98 0.88 31.30
CA ASP A 259 -10.22 0.47 30.62
C ASP A 259 -10.20 -1.03 30.27
N ASN A 260 -11.37 -1.67 30.31
CA ASN A 260 -11.56 -3.01 29.74
C ASN A 260 -11.79 -2.87 28.24
N TYR A 261 -11.11 -3.68 27.45
CA TYR A 261 -11.22 -3.66 25.99
C TYR A 261 -11.22 -5.08 25.44
N VAL A 262 -11.61 -5.19 24.16
CA VAL A 262 -11.68 -6.46 23.44
C VAL A 262 -10.64 -6.42 22.35
N LEU A 263 -9.73 -7.40 22.39
CA LEU A 263 -8.77 -7.67 21.33
C LEU A 263 -9.45 -8.48 20.23
N LEU A 264 -9.39 -7.98 19.01
CA LEU A 264 -9.92 -8.65 17.82
C LEU A 264 -8.78 -9.23 16.98
N ARG A 265 -9.00 -10.44 16.48
CA ARG A 265 -8.02 -11.15 15.64
C ARG A 265 -8.72 -11.95 14.55
N ARG A 266 -8.06 -12.10 13.39
CA ARG A 266 -8.45 -13.11 12.38
C ARG A 266 -7.62 -14.38 12.55
N PRO A 267 -8.17 -15.59 12.35
CA PRO A 267 -7.44 -16.86 12.54
C PRO A 267 -6.12 -16.98 11.74
N ASN A 268 -6.02 -16.31 10.59
CA ASN A 268 -4.84 -16.31 9.74
C ASN A 268 -3.77 -15.27 10.13
N ILE A 269 -4.00 -14.49 11.18
CA ILE A 269 -3.11 -13.44 11.68
C ILE A 269 -2.70 -13.78 13.11
N THR A 270 -1.39 -13.82 13.38
CA THR A 270 -0.86 -14.25 14.69
C THR A 270 -1.20 -13.28 15.82
N HIS A 271 -1.11 -11.98 15.54
CA HIS A 271 -1.33 -10.89 16.50
C HIS A 271 -2.75 -10.34 16.40
N HIS A 272 -3.22 -9.65 17.45
CA HIS A 272 -4.47 -8.87 17.34
C HIS A 272 -4.31 -7.75 16.31
N ILE A 273 -5.43 -7.31 15.77
CA ILE A 273 -5.54 -6.31 14.70
C ILE A 273 -6.58 -5.24 15.04
N GLY A 274 -7.15 -5.27 16.24
CA GLY A 274 -8.22 -4.38 16.62
C GLY A 274 -8.37 -4.27 18.13
N ASP A 275 -8.29 -3.05 18.63
CA ASP A 275 -8.51 -2.69 20.02
C ASP A 275 -9.88 -2.03 20.13
N VAL A 276 -10.81 -2.73 20.78
CA VAL A 276 -12.21 -2.34 20.81
C VAL A 276 -12.69 -2.04 22.23
N TYR A 277 -13.07 -0.79 22.45
CA TYR A 277 -13.64 -0.32 23.71
C TYR A 277 -15.17 -0.32 23.63
N VAL A 278 -15.84 -1.01 24.54
CA VAL A 278 -17.31 -1.10 24.52
C VAL A 278 -17.88 -0.26 25.66
N ARG A 279 -18.78 0.69 25.35
CA ARG A 279 -19.43 1.53 26.36
C ARG A 279 -20.93 1.71 26.10
N GLY A 280 -21.73 1.48 27.14
CA GLY A 280 -23.15 1.80 27.17
C GLY A 280 -23.46 3.20 27.71
N GLY A 281 -24.72 3.60 27.61
CA GLY A 281 -25.24 4.88 28.10
C GLY A 281 -24.63 6.11 27.42
N GLN A 282 -24.04 5.96 26.23
CA GLN A 282 -23.44 7.06 25.48
C GLN A 282 -24.46 7.62 24.49
N ALA A 283 -24.83 8.89 24.64
CA ALA A 283 -25.79 9.53 23.75
C ALA A 283 -25.18 9.79 22.38
N ARG A 284 -25.88 9.42 21.30
CA ARG A 284 -25.41 9.71 19.93
C ARG A 284 -25.33 11.21 19.66
N ALA A 285 -26.18 11.99 20.32
CA ALA A 285 -26.20 13.45 20.21
C ALA A 285 -24.87 14.10 20.64
N ASP A 286 -24.10 13.46 21.52
CA ASP A 286 -22.79 13.93 21.96
C ASP A 286 -21.70 13.69 20.88
N HIS A 287 -22.00 12.88 19.87
CA HIS A 287 -21.16 12.60 18.70
C HIS A 287 -21.89 12.97 17.39
N PRO A 288 -22.17 14.27 17.18
CA PRO A 288 -23.08 14.72 16.13
C PRO A 288 -22.49 14.59 14.72
N TRP A 289 -21.16 14.60 14.58
CA TRP A 289 -20.51 14.61 13.28
C TRP A 289 -20.40 13.21 12.68
N ARG A 290 -20.47 13.15 11.35
CA ARG A 290 -20.40 11.90 10.57
C ARG A 290 -19.29 11.99 9.55
N ALA A 291 -18.57 10.90 9.38
CA ALA A 291 -17.52 10.77 8.39
C ALA A 291 -17.51 9.37 7.79
N ASN A 292 -16.88 9.23 6.62
CA ASN A 292 -16.64 7.94 5.99
C ASN A 292 -15.19 7.52 6.28
N LEU A 293 -15.03 6.40 6.97
CA LEU A 293 -13.73 5.80 7.28
C LEU A 293 -13.78 4.36 6.82
N PHE A 294 -12.83 3.95 5.98
CA PHE A 294 -12.74 2.56 5.49
C PHE A 294 -14.02 2.05 4.80
N GLY A 295 -14.76 2.96 4.15
CA GLY A 295 -16.01 2.66 3.46
C GLY A 295 -17.24 2.53 4.37
N VAL A 296 -17.12 2.82 5.67
CA VAL A 296 -18.24 2.81 6.62
C VAL A 296 -18.42 4.15 7.33
N GLN A 297 -19.66 4.43 7.76
CA GLN A 297 -19.96 5.65 8.50
C GLN A 297 -19.51 5.52 9.96
N VAL A 298 -18.80 6.53 10.43
CA VAL A 298 -18.38 6.69 11.83
C VAL A 298 -18.90 7.99 12.43
N SER A 299 -18.92 8.07 13.76
CA SER A 299 -19.37 9.24 14.52
C SER A 299 -18.18 9.94 15.16
N LEU A 300 -18.20 11.27 15.20
CA LEU A 300 -17.16 12.08 15.84
C LEU A 300 -17.80 13.14 16.75
N SER A 301 -17.02 13.66 17.71
CA SER A 301 -17.43 14.76 18.57
C SER A 301 -16.33 15.83 18.69
N PRO A 302 -16.68 17.07 19.07
CA PRO A 302 -15.69 18.10 19.39
C PRO A 302 -14.69 17.64 20.46
N GLY A 303 -15.19 17.00 21.54
CA GLY A 303 -14.33 16.49 22.61
C GLY A 303 -13.38 15.39 22.13
N HIS A 304 -13.78 14.59 21.14
CA HIS A 304 -12.89 13.63 20.50
C HIS A 304 -11.74 14.32 19.76
N LEU A 305 -12.04 15.32 18.91
CA LEU A 305 -11.01 16.11 18.23
C LEU A 305 -10.05 16.75 19.24
N GLU A 306 -10.60 17.31 20.31
CA GLU A 306 -9.82 17.95 21.37
C GLU A 306 -8.86 16.96 22.04
N HIS A 307 -9.37 15.78 22.41
CA HIS A 307 -8.57 14.72 23.01
C HIS A 307 -7.43 14.29 22.07
N ILE A 308 -7.74 13.97 20.81
CA ILE A 308 -6.74 13.46 19.89
C ILE A 308 -5.72 14.56 19.52
N PHE A 309 -6.15 15.69 18.96
CA PHE A 309 -5.20 16.69 18.46
C PHE A 309 -4.51 17.49 19.56
N PHE A 310 -5.24 17.85 20.62
CA PHE A 310 -4.74 18.81 21.62
C PHE A 310 -4.28 18.15 22.92
N THR A 311 -4.62 16.89 23.16
CA THR A 311 -4.09 16.13 24.30
C THR A 311 -3.04 15.12 23.87
N ARG A 312 -3.36 14.23 22.91
CA ARG A 312 -2.45 13.16 22.46
C ARG A 312 -1.35 13.65 21.52
N TYR A 313 -1.72 14.34 20.45
CA TYR A 313 -0.81 14.76 19.37
C TYR A 313 -0.36 16.22 19.46
N ARG A 314 -0.48 16.84 20.65
CA ARG A 314 -0.15 18.25 20.87
C ARG A 314 1.35 18.59 20.70
N THR A 315 2.20 17.59 20.88
CA THR A 315 3.66 17.69 20.70
C THR A 315 4.07 16.81 19.53
N PRO A 316 5.13 17.16 18.79
CA PRO A 316 5.72 16.26 17.80
C PRO A 316 5.92 14.89 18.42
N VAL A 317 5.18 13.90 17.91
CA VAL A 317 5.27 12.52 18.37
C VAL A 317 6.33 11.83 17.52
N GLN A 318 7.33 11.26 18.16
CA GLN A 318 8.15 10.27 17.49
C GLN A 318 7.32 9.01 17.34
N LYS A 319 7.37 8.38 16.16
CA LYS A 319 6.78 7.06 16.02
C LYS A 319 7.68 6.05 16.72
N LEU A 320 7.24 5.53 17.85
CA LEU A 320 7.99 4.56 18.65
C LEU A 320 7.32 3.19 18.57
N PHE A 321 8.09 2.12 18.65
CA PHE A 321 7.61 0.80 19.05
C PHE A 321 7.08 0.85 20.49
N GLY A 322 6.29 -0.14 20.88
CA GLY A 322 5.75 -0.26 22.25
C GLY A 322 6.80 -0.31 23.36
N ASP A 323 8.08 -0.52 23.02
CA ASP A 323 9.23 -0.46 23.93
C ASP A 323 9.96 0.90 23.93
N GLY A 324 9.44 1.89 23.21
CA GLY A 324 9.99 3.24 23.12
C GLY A 324 11.07 3.41 22.05
N ILE A 325 11.36 2.40 21.22
CA ILE A 325 12.37 2.50 20.16
C ILE A 325 11.78 3.20 18.92
N PRO A 326 12.41 4.25 18.36
CA PRO A 326 11.94 4.86 17.12
C PRO A 326 11.78 3.84 15.99
N LEU A 327 10.60 3.85 15.38
CA LEU A 327 10.29 3.07 14.18
C LEU A 327 11.13 3.64 13.02
N GLN A 328 12.19 2.94 12.69
CA GLN A 328 13.13 3.30 11.62
C GLN A 328 13.44 2.09 10.75
N CYS A 329 13.62 2.33 9.46
CA CYS A 329 14.09 1.27 8.59
C CYS A 329 15.55 0.93 8.89
N VAL A 330 15.84 -0.36 9.08
CA VAL A 330 17.22 -0.83 9.27
C VAL A 330 17.93 -1.20 7.96
N TYR A 331 17.21 -1.13 6.83
CA TYR A 331 17.70 -1.51 5.51
C TYR A 331 17.83 -0.30 4.61
N VAL A 332 19.04 0.25 4.49
CA VAL A 332 19.32 1.37 3.59
C VAL A 332 18.88 1.02 2.15
N GLY A 333 18.08 1.90 1.55
CA GLY A 333 17.61 1.75 0.16
C GLY A 333 16.45 0.77 -0.06
N HIS A 334 15.86 0.21 1.01
CA HIS A 334 14.69 -0.65 0.87
C HIS A 334 13.43 0.19 0.55
N ASN A 335 12.71 -0.17 -0.51
CA ASN A 335 11.56 0.60 -1.03
C ASN A 335 10.34 0.62 -0.09
N ALA A 336 10.27 -0.31 0.87
CA ALA A 336 9.25 -0.37 1.90
C ALA A 336 9.63 0.34 3.23
N CYS A 337 10.77 1.03 3.28
CA CYS A 337 11.23 1.71 4.49
C CYS A 337 10.29 2.82 4.97
N LEU A 338 10.14 2.91 6.29
CA LEU A 338 9.72 4.16 6.94
C LEU A 338 10.85 5.22 6.81
N PRO A 339 10.52 6.53 6.74
CA PRO A 339 11.53 7.60 6.73
C PRO A 339 12.39 7.55 8.00
N ASP A 340 13.66 7.98 7.89
CA ASP A 340 14.58 8.04 9.04
C ASP A 340 14.28 9.28 9.89
N CYS A 341 13.56 9.06 10.98
CA CYS A 341 13.10 10.11 11.87
C CYS A 341 14.11 10.54 12.94
N ARG A 342 15.38 10.11 12.85
CA ARG A 342 16.43 10.51 13.81
C ARG A 342 17.01 11.89 13.50
N ASN A 343 17.00 12.28 12.23
CA ASN A 343 17.46 13.60 11.83
C ASN A 343 16.34 14.62 12.12
N GLN A 344 16.50 15.43 13.17
CA GLN A 344 15.53 16.46 13.53
C GLN A 344 15.50 17.61 12.50
N ASP A 345 16.51 17.72 11.64
CA ASP A 345 16.59 18.73 10.58
C ASP A 345 15.88 18.29 9.29
N GLU A 346 15.46 17.03 9.19
CA GLU A 346 14.69 16.50 8.06
C GLU A 346 13.26 16.18 8.50
N PRO A 347 12.24 16.46 7.66
CA PRO A 347 10.87 16.10 7.98
C PRO A 347 10.75 14.56 8.09
N CYS A 348 10.35 14.08 9.27
CA CYS A 348 9.94 12.70 9.55
C CYS A 348 8.55 12.43 8.95
N GLU A 349 8.38 12.72 7.66
CA GLU A 349 7.11 12.61 6.98
C GLU A 349 7.26 11.75 5.74
N PHE A 350 6.26 10.90 5.51
CA PHE A 350 6.06 10.31 4.20
C PHE A 350 5.73 11.43 3.22
N GLU A 351 6.24 11.36 2.00
CA GLU A 351 5.78 12.25 0.93
C GLU A 351 4.23 12.27 0.92
N ASP A 352 3.64 13.47 0.90
CA ASP A 352 2.19 13.73 1.01
C ASP A 352 1.34 12.88 0.04
N ASN A 353 1.98 12.38 -1.02
CA ASN A 353 1.41 11.47 -2.01
C ASN A 353 1.07 10.07 -1.49
N PHE A 354 1.35 9.70 -0.23
CA PHE A 354 0.90 8.41 0.32
C PHE A 354 -0.62 8.25 0.22
N VAL A 355 -1.33 9.36 0.41
CA VAL A 355 -2.80 9.49 0.44
C VAL A 355 -3.44 9.25 -0.94
N HIS A 356 -2.77 9.70 -2.00
CA HIS A 356 -3.34 9.69 -3.36
C HIS A 356 -3.14 8.36 -4.10
N VAL A 357 -2.48 7.37 -3.49
CA VAL A 357 -1.98 6.18 -4.21
C VAL A 357 -2.77 4.91 -3.91
N ASP A 358 -3.56 4.84 -2.82
CA ASP A 358 -4.62 3.82 -2.69
C ASP A 358 -5.84 4.16 -3.57
N HIS A 359 -5.95 5.41 -4.05
CA HIS A 359 -6.81 5.76 -5.19
C HIS A 359 -6.18 5.25 -6.49
N PHE A 360 -6.41 3.98 -6.78
CA PHE A 360 -6.56 3.57 -8.17
C PHE A 360 -7.83 4.27 -8.68
N ALA A 361 -7.70 5.20 -9.61
CA ALA A 361 -8.81 5.98 -10.13
C ALA A 361 -9.71 5.11 -11.02
N SER A 362 -10.46 4.16 -10.44
CA SER A 362 -11.65 3.52 -11.03
C SER A 362 -12.17 2.43 -10.07
N ASP A 363 -13.06 2.80 -9.16
CA ASP A 363 -14.07 1.93 -8.57
C ASP A 363 -15.26 2.83 -8.20
N THR A 364 -15.93 3.35 -9.24
CA THR A 364 -17.29 3.91 -9.20
C THR A 364 -18.10 3.27 -10.31
#